data_AF-A0A7L8UJ62-F1
#
_entry.id   AF-A0A7L8UJ62-F1
#
_cell.length_a   1.000
_cell.length_b   1.000
_cell.length_c   1.000
_cell.angle_alpha   90.00
_cell.angle_beta   90.00
_cell.angle_gamma   90.00
#
_symmetry.space_group_name_H-M   'P 1'
#
loop_
_entity.id
_entity.type
_entity.pdbx_description
1 polymer ?
#
loop_
_entity_poly.entity_id
_entity_poly.type
_entity_poly.pdbx_seq_one_letter_code
_entity_poly.pdbx_strand_id
1 'polypeptide(L)'
;MKVKTKNAPYLLERIFKIRRIENTIDLSNSFSVVNKKEFPALFEAEIYKVTFSTKKHGKTKSYDLFMSYNELICDEEIDNLKESLGIVITGDGSQFKILDYEADFTIQFDQENSSFIAIDEVKNGMISFRK
;
A
#
# COMPACT_ATOMS: atom_id res chain seq x y z
N MET A 1 44.91 -15.51 -3.26
CA MET A 1 43.96 -14.63 -3.99
C MET A 1 42.83 -14.27 -3.05
N LYS A 2 42.64 -12.97 -2.74
CA LYS A 2 41.48 -12.51 -1.96
C LYS A 2 40.28 -12.41 -2.90
N VAL A 3 39.25 -13.22 -2.65
CA VAL A 3 37.95 -13.08 -3.31
C VAL A 3 37.36 -11.75 -2.86
N LYS A 4 37.39 -10.74 -3.73
CA LYS A 4 36.57 -9.54 -3.57
C LYS A 4 35.15 -9.94 -3.98
N THR A 5 34.31 -10.29 -3.02
CA THR A 5 32.85 -10.29 -3.20
C THR A 5 32.40 -8.84 -3.38
N LYS A 6 32.58 -8.32 -4.60
CA LYS A 6 31.82 -7.15 -5.05
C LYS A 6 30.44 -7.64 -5.45
N ASN A 7 29.47 -7.35 -4.59
CA ASN A 7 28.12 -6.89 -4.92
C ASN A 7 27.29 -7.14 -3.65
N ALA A 8 27.22 -6.14 -2.76
CA ALA A 8 26.00 -6.01 -1.97
C ALA A 8 24.84 -6.05 -3.00
N PRO A 9 23.83 -6.90 -2.81
CA PRO A 9 22.73 -6.96 -3.77
C PRO A 9 22.17 -5.54 -3.89
N TYR A 10 21.90 -5.11 -5.11
CA TYR A 10 21.21 -3.86 -5.39
C TYR A 10 19.91 -3.88 -4.58
N LEU A 11 19.91 -3.29 -3.38
CA LEU A 11 18.76 -3.29 -2.50
C LEU A 11 17.78 -2.30 -3.13
N LEU A 12 16.81 -2.83 -3.87
CA LEU A 12 15.67 -2.07 -4.31
C LEU A 12 14.84 -1.80 -3.06
N GLU A 13 14.76 -0.53 -2.67
CA GLU A 13 13.95 -0.09 -1.55
C GLU A 13 12.77 0.73 -2.09
N ARG A 14 11.54 0.36 -1.74
CA ARG A 14 10.35 1.13 -2.07
C ARG A 14 10.15 2.23 -1.06
N ILE A 15 9.97 3.46 -1.52
CA ILE A 15 9.63 4.60 -0.68
C ILE A 15 8.18 4.98 -0.96
N PHE A 16 7.30 4.61 -0.03
CA PHE A 16 5.90 4.99 -0.09
C PHE A 16 5.71 6.43 0.42
N LYS A 17 5.25 7.31 -0.47
CA LYS A 17 4.73 8.64 -0.13
C LYS A 17 3.22 8.60 -0.16
N ILE A 18 2.66 8.19 0.96
CA ILE A 18 1.22 7.99 1.12
C ILE A 18 0.60 9.31 1.54
N ARG A 19 -0.37 9.78 0.75
CA ARG A 19 -1.19 10.95 1.08
C ARG A 19 -2.62 10.51 1.23
N ARG A 20 -3.28 11.02 2.27
CA ARG A 20 -4.72 10.87 2.47
C ARG A 20 -5.39 12.20 2.18
N ILE A 21 -6.24 12.24 1.16
CA ILE A 21 -7.05 13.40 0.79
C ILE A 21 -8.50 13.00 0.98
N GLU A 22 -9.10 13.38 2.12
CA GLU A 22 -10.41 12.90 2.56
C GLU A 22 -10.45 11.35 2.63
N ASN A 23 -11.18 10.71 1.71
CA ASN A 23 -11.30 9.27 1.58
C ASN A 23 -10.44 8.70 0.44
N THR A 24 -9.66 9.53 -0.24
CA THR A 24 -8.74 9.11 -1.30
C THR A 24 -7.34 8.87 -0.72
N ILE A 25 -6.74 7.76 -1.10
CA ILE A 25 -5.34 7.45 -0.87
C ILE A 25 -4.57 7.67 -2.18
N ASP A 26 -3.52 8.48 -2.12
CA ASP A 26 -2.68 8.86 -3.26
C ASP A 26 -1.23 8.44 -2.99
N LEU A 27 -0.66 7.70 -3.94
CA LEU A 27 0.73 7.24 -3.94
C LEU A 27 1.54 7.85 -5.09
N SER A 28 1.02 8.86 -5.81
CA SER A 28 1.59 9.29 -7.10
C SER A 28 3.01 9.85 -7.03
N ASN A 29 3.51 10.13 -5.82
CA ASN A 29 4.86 10.62 -5.58
C ASN A 29 5.78 9.56 -4.93
N SER A 30 5.34 8.31 -4.86
CA SER A 30 6.14 7.17 -4.38
C SER A 30 7.19 6.78 -5.43
N PHE A 31 8.29 6.19 -5.00
CA PHE A 31 9.39 5.82 -5.89
C PHE A 31 10.24 4.72 -5.29
N SER A 32 11.02 4.03 -6.11
CA SER A 32 12.00 3.06 -5.64
C SER A 32 13.40 3.68 -5.63
N VAL A 33 14.24 3.28 -4.69
CA VAL A 33 15.63 3.73 -4.56
C VAL A 33 16.56 2.59 -4.94
N VAL A 34 17.48 2.87 -5.86
CA VAL A 34 18.58 1.96 -6.22
C VAL A 34 19.87 2.74 -6.15
N ASN A 35 20.84 2.26 -5.37
CA ASN A 35 22.14 2.91 -5.19
C ASN A 35 22.03 4.41 -4.84
N LYS A 36 21.10 4.77 -3.95
CA LYS A 36 20.82 6.15 -3.49
C LYS A 36 20.29 7.09 -4.58
N LYS A 37 19.74 6.54 -5.67
CA LYS A 37 19.04 7.31 -6.71
C LYS A 37 17.58 6.89 -6.77
N GLU A 38 16.70 7.87 -6.99
CA GLU A 38 15.25 7.67 -7.08
C GLU A 38 14.84 7.24 -8.50
N PHE A 39 13.91 6.29 -8.58
CA PHE A 39 13.37 5.75 -9.83
C PHE A 39 11.86 5.53 -9.68
N PRO A 40 11.02 6.52 -10.02
CA PRO A 40 9.56 6.37 -10.00
C PRO A 40 9.08 5.23 -10.90
N ALA A 41 9.60 5.14 -12.13
CA ALA A 41 9.22 4.10 -13.08
C ALA A 41 9.51 2.66 -12.60
N LEU A 42 10.45 2.46 -11.67
CA LEU A 42 10.65 1.14 -11.06
C LEU A 42 9.52 0.82 -10.07
N PHE A 43 9.09 1.78 -9.27
CA PHE A 43 7.96 1.63 -8.35
C PHE A 43 6.67 1.34 -9.11
N GLU A 44 6.43 2.04 -10.21
CA GLU A 44 5.23 1.86 -11.05
C GLU A 44 5.15 0.48 -11.72
N ALA A 45 6.30 -0.19 -11.88
CA ALA A 45 6.40 -1.54 -12.43
C ALA A 45 6.27 -2.65 -11.37
N GLU A 46 6.22 -2.29 -10.09
CA GLU A 46 6.10 -3.25 -8.99
C GLU A 46 4.63 -3.52 -8.63
N ILE A 47 4.39 -4.73 -8.13
CA ILE A 47 3.16 -5.07 -7.40
C ILE A 47 3.49 -4.97 -5.92
N TYR A 48 2.61 -4.34 -5.14
CA TYR A 48 2.76 -4.25 -3.69
C TYR A 48 1.48 -4.65 -2.99
N LYS A 49 1.64 -5.08 -1.74
CA LYS A 49 0.54 -5.50 -0.91
C LYS A 49 -0.06 -4.34 -0.13
N VAL A 50 -1.38 -4.35 -0.02
CA VAL A 50 -2.15 -3.46 0.85
C VAL A 50 -3.08 -4.32 1.70
N THR A 51 -2.83 -4.35 3.00
CA THR A 51 -3.63 -5.11 3.96
C THR A 51 -4.70 -4.22 4.57
N PHE A 52 -5.97 -4.56 4.34
CA PHE A 52 -7.11 -3.98 5.01
C PHE A 52 -7.42 -4.79 6.27
N SER A 53 -7.78 -4.14 7.37
CA SER A 53 -8.09 -4.83 8.62
C SER A 53 -9.19 -4.11 9.40
N THR A 54 -10.17 -4.86 9.89
CA THR A 54 -11.23 -4.35 10.78
C THR A 54 -11.33 -5.23 12.03
N LYS A 55 -11.91 -4.68 13.11
CA LYS A 55 -12.20 -5.41 14.34
C LYS A 55 -13.71 -5.60 14.50
N LYS A 56 -14.21 -6.81 14.26
CA LYS A 56 -15.63 -7.16 14.37
C LYS A 56 -15.82 -8.21 15.48
N HIS A 57 -16.69 -7.94 16.44
CA HIS A 57 -16.96 -8.81 17.60
C HIS A 57 -15.70 -9.24 18.38
N GLY A 58 -14.76 -8.31 18.56
CA GLY A 58 -13.52 -8.56 19.29
C GLY A 58 -12.46 -9.34 18.50
N LYS A 59 -12.76 -9.82 17.29
CA LYS A 59 -11.81 -10.49 16.39
C LYS A 59 -11.33 -9.56 15.29
N THR A 60 -10.05 -9.59 15.00
CA THR A 60 -9.48 -8.91 13.83
C THR A 60 -9.73 -9.77 12.59
N LYS A 61 -10.28 -9.15 11.55
CA LYS A 61 -10.35 -9.71 10.19
C LYS A 61 -9.47 -8.87 9.28
N SER A 62 -8.78 -9.52 8.35
CA SER A 62 -7.93 -8.85 7.38
C SER A 62 -8.15 -9.39 5.97
N TYR A 63 -7.86 -8.56 4.98
CA TYR A 63 -7.87 -8.90 3.55
C TYR A 63 -6.66 -8.25 2.89
N ASP A 64 -5.87 -9.04 2.18
CA ASP A 64 -4.66 -8.59 1.50
C ASP A 64 -4.99 -8.36 0.02
N LEU A 65 -4.82 -7.14 -0.45
CA LEU A 65 -4.97 -6.76 -1.85
C LEU A 65 -3.58 -6.55 -2.48
N PHE A 66 -3.31 -7.18 -3.62
CA PHE A 66 -2.09 -6.97 -4.38
C PHE A 66 -2.37 -6.00 -5.51
N MET A 67 -1.71 -4.84 -5.47
CA MET A 67 -2.01 -3.72 -6.36
C MET A 67 -0.85 -3.48 -7.31
N SER A 68 -1.17 -3.42 -8.61
CA SER A 68 -0.30 -2.82 -9.62
C SER A 68 -0.57 -1.32 -9.66
N TYR A 69 0.47 -0.51 -9.91
CA TYR A 69 0.33 0.95 -9.85
C TYR A 69 -0.67 1.52 -10.89
N ASN A 70 -0.66 1.01 -12.13
CA ASN A 70 -1.46 1.54 -13.23
C ASN A 70 -2.65 0.65 -13.65
N GLU A 71 -2.94 -0.41 -12.91
CA GLU A 71 -4.05 -1.33 -13.23
C GLU A 71 -5.21 -1.08 -12.28
N LEU A 72 -6.40 -0.94 -12.85
CA LEU A 72 -7.63 -0.83 -12.07
C LEU A 72 -7.80 -2.08 -11.20
N ILE A 73 -8.21 -1.86 -9.96
CA ILE A 73 -8.61 -2.93 -9.06
C ILE A 73 -9.81 -3.63 -9.70
N CYS A 74 -9.72 -4.94 -9.93
CA CYS A 74 -10.80 -5.66 -10.58
C CYS A 74 -12.01 -5.80 -9.66
N ASP A 75 -13.19 -5.98 -10.28
CA ASP A 75 -14.47 -6.07 -9.56
C ASP A 75 -14.48 -7.23 -8.54
N GLU A 76 -13.84 -8.36 -8.88
CA GLU A 76 -13.74 -9.52 -7.98
C GLU A 76 -13.02 -9.18 -6.66
N GLU A 77 -11.92 -8.43 -6.72
CA GLU A 77 -11.19 -8.01 -5.53
C GLU A 77 -11.99 -6.98 -4.70
N ILE A 78 -12.72 -6.08 -5.37
CA ILE A 78 -13.61 -5.12 -4.71
C ILE A 78 -14.75 -5.85 -3.99
N ASP A 79 -15.38 -6.83 -4.64
CA ASP A 79 -16.45 -7.63 -4.07
C ASP A 79 -15.95 -8.47 -2.88
N ASN A 80 -14.80 -9.12 -3.01
CA ASN A 80 -14.19 -9.89 -1.92
C ASN A 80 -13.86 -9.02 -0.68
N LEU A 81 -13.33 -7.82 -0.89
CA LEU A 81 -13.06 -6.87 0.19
C LEU A 81 -14.35 -6.44 0.89
N LYS A 82 -15.40 -6.16 0.11
CA LYS A 82 -16.73 -5.80 0.60
C LYS A 82 -17.37 -6.94 1.40
N GLU A 83 -17.35 -8.16 0.89
CA GLU A 83 -17.93 -9.32 1.59
C GLU A 83 -17.15 -9.66 2.87
N SER A 84 -15.82 -9.55 2.82
CA SER A 84 -14.95 -9.95 3.93
C SER A 84 -14.97 -8.94 5.09
N LEU A 85 -14.87 -7.65 4.75
CA LEU A 85 -14.64 -6.58 5.71
C LEU A 85 -15.72 -5.48 5.69
N GLY A 86 -16.64 -5.49 4.72
CA GLY A 86 -17.66 -4.46 4.57
C GLY A 86 -17.09 -3.15 4.06
N ILE A 87 -16.00 -3.16 3.29
CA ILE A 87 -15.31 -1.96 2.76
C ILE A 87 -15.47 -1.93 1.24
N VAL A 88 -15.89 -0.78 0.69
CA VAL A 88 -16.05 -0.55 -0.75
C VAL A 88 -15.03 0.47 -1.23
N ILE A 89 -14.27 0.13 -2.27
CA ILE A 89 -13.24 0.99 -2.86
C ILE A 89 -13.40 1.10 -4.37
N THR A 90 -12.70 2.06 -4.97
CA THR A 90 -12.54 2.21 -6.42
C THR A 90 -11.19 2.85 -6.75
N GLY A 91 -10.66 2.62 -7.95
CA GLY A 91 -9.39 3.18 -8.43
C GLY A 91 -8.37 2.12 -8.79
N ASP A 92 -7.10 2.46 -8.65
CA ASP A 92 -5.94 1.62 -8.95
C ASP A 92 -4.90 1.70 -7.82
N GLY A 93 -3.73 1.09 -8.03
CA GLY A 93 -2.63 1.18 -7.07
C GLY A 93 -2.13 2.61 -6.86
N SER A 94 -1.99 3.40 -7.91
CA SER A 94 -1.50 4.78 -7.77
C SER A 94 -2.43 5.65 -6.93
N GLN A 95 -3.74 5.44 -7.05
CA GLN A 95 -4.75 6.19 -6.34
C GLN A 95 -6.06 5.40 -6.24
N PHE A 96 -6.58 5.26 -5.01
CA PHE A 96 -7.89 4.66 -4.78
C PHE A 96 -8.70 5.43 -3.74
N LYS A 97 -10.02 5.34 -3.83
CA LYS A 97 -10.97 6.03 -2.95
C LYS A 97 -11.80 5.02 -2.15
N ILE A 98 -11.94 5.27 -0.85
CA ILE A 98 -12.89 4.58 0.01
C ILE A 98 -14.27 5.19 -0.21
N LEU A 99 -15.20 4.39 -0.73
CA LEU A 99 -16.57 4.82 -1.04
C LEU A 99 -17.52 4.63 0.14
N ASP A 100 -17.42 3.49 0.82
CA ASP A 100 -18.21 3.15 1.99
C ASP A 100 -17.49 2.11 2.85
N TYR A 101 -17.82 2.04 4.15
CA TYR A 101 -17.32 1.01 5.06
C TYR A 101 -18.23 0.80 6.26
N GLU A 102 -18.40 -0.44 6.72
CA GLU A 102 -19.33 -0.78 7.81
C GLU A 102 -18.83 -0.45 9.22
N ALA A 103 -17.52 -0.47 9.44
CA ALA A 103 -16.89 -0.33 10.76
C ALA A 103 -15.49 0.28 10.63
N ASP A 104 -14.94 0.78 11.74
CA ASP A 104 -13.55 1.22 11.83
C ASP A 104 -12.60 0.18 11.23
N PHE A 105 -11.65 0.67 10.45
CA PHE A 105 -10.67 -0.19 9.81
C PHE A 105 -9.32 0.53 9.63
N THR A 106 -8.30 -0.25 9.32
CA THR A 106 -6.96 0.23 9.00
C THR A 106 -6.52 -0.29 7.65
N ILE A 107 -5.68 0.49 6.99
CA ILE A 107 -4.96 0.10 5.78
C ILE A 107 -3.47 0.06 6.15
N GLN A 108 -2.78 -1.03 5.85
CA GLN A 108 -1.34 -1.16 6.01
C GLN A 108 -0.70 -1.44 4.65
N PHE A 109 0.20 -0.56 4.24
CA PHE A 109 1.01 -0.76 3.04
C PHE A 109 2.18 -1.71 3.32
N ASP A 110 2.63 -2.37 2.26
CA ASP A 110 3.71 -3.35 2.26
C ASP A 110 4.95 -2.85 3.01
N GLN A 111 5.44 -3.67 3.95
CA GLN A 111 6.59 -3.36 4.80
C GLN A 111 7.87 -4.04 4.31
N GLU A 112 7.76 -5.00 3.37
CA GLU A 112 8.93 -5.72 2.87
C GLU A 112 9.74 -4.81 1.95
N ASN A 113 11.03 -4.62 2.24
CA ASN A 113 11.92 -3.72 1.51
C ASN A 113 11.31 -2.32 1.28
N SER A 114 10.54 -1.84 2.25
CA SER A 114 9.74 -0.63 2.11
C SER A 114 9.95 0.32 3.27
N SER A 115 10.04 1.60 2.95
CA SER A 115 10.12 2.70 3.89
C SER A 115 8.99 3.69 3.61
N PHE A 116 8.57 4.40 4.66
CA PHE A 116 7.41 5.29 4.62
C PHE A 116 7.83 6.71 4.97
N ILE A 117 7.44 7.67 4.15
CA ILE A 117 7.54 9.08 4.51
C ILE A 117 6.27 9.41 5.28
N ALA A 118 6.42 9.76 6.56
CA ALA A 118 5.32 10.20 7.39
C ALA A 118 4.78 11.54 6.85
N ILE A 119 3.58 11.51 6.31
CA ILE A 119 2.83 12.68 5.86
C ILE A 119 1.43 12.54 6.47
N ASP A 120 0.92 13.61 7.06
CA ASP A 120 -0.42 13.67 7.65
C ASP A 120 -0.69 12.58 8.73
N GLU A 121 -1.80 11.85 8.61
CA GLU A 121 -2.25 10.82 9.56
C GLU A 121 -1.57 9.45 9.35
N VAL A 122 -0.66 9.34 8.38
CA VAL A 122 0.00 8.07 8.05
C VAL A 122 1.10 7.76 9.05
N LYS A 123 0.96 6.63 9.76
CA LYS A 123 1.95 6.16 10.73
C LYS A 123 2.58 4.87 10.26
N ASN A 124 3.83 4.93 9.82
CA ASN A 124 4.60 3.76 9.37
C ASN A 124 3.86 2.90 8.32
N GLY A 125 3.32 3.56 7.30
CA GLY A 125 2.55 2.90 6.25
C GLY A 125 1.12 2.51 6.64
N MET A 126 0.68 2.86 7.86
CA MET A 126 -0.67 2.57 8.34
C MET A 126 -1.55 3.81 8.33
N ILE A 127 -2.79 3.64 7.90
CA ILE A 127 -3.86 4.65 7.92
C ILE A 127 -5.04 4.09 8.70
N SER A 128 -5.73 4.91 9.47
CA SER A 128 -6.95 4.52 10.19
C SER A 128 -8.17 5.30 9.69
N PHE A 129 -9.27 4.58 9.50
CA PHE A 129 -10.58 5.10 9.16
C PHE A 129 -11.54 4.81 10.31
N ARG A 130 -12.33 5.80 10.68
CA ARG A 130 -13.28 5.74 11.80
C ARG A 130 -14.66 6.14 11.32
N LYS A 131 -15.66 5.32 11.64
CA LYS A 131 -17.05 5.55 11.28
C LYS A 131 -17.76 6.47 12.28
#